data_AF-X0T3Y4-F1
#
_entry.id   AF-X0T3Y4-F1
#
_cell.length_a   1.000
_cell.length_b   1.000
_cell.length_c   1.000
_cell.angle_alpha   90.00
_cell.angle_beta   90.00
_cell.angle_gamma   90.00
#
_symmetry.space_group_name_H-M   'P 1'
#
loop_
_entity.id
_entity.type
_entity.pdbx_description
1 polymer ?
#
loop_
_entity_poly.entity_id
_entity_poly.type
_entity_poly.pdbx_seq_one_letter_code
_entity_poly.pdbx_strand_id
1 'polypeptide(L)'
;LEINDQLPSLQRIVYWNDKGLRHYDDAILVSLAEVIRLGEEHQKSHPDHFEQSLALGKGDDLAMILYTLGSNGLPKALPATYQFLLSSLESALASNPAYDSDEYVSVITPGWFFEQVLGFAACLVSGQKLNFIERPETAPEDSREISPHILVYPSPVWDQIASAIETNVGSGTWVKRTLYHLSMSLGYERADLSSSGGQMNIFKRLLHPIAGLVVFRPLKDKHGLNRARVIYAAGSMLPPQTTRFFAAVGVNLRQVFASTEGGIVSVHPGDNVNIQ
;
A
#
# COMPACT_ATOMS: atom_id res chain seq x y z
N LEU A 1 5.12 -23.32 -26.68
CA LEU A 1 4.75 -23.97 -27.95
C LEU A 1 4.94 -25.48 -27.90
N GLU A 2 6.04 -25.98 -27.35
CA GLU A 2 6.35 -27.43 -27.25
C GLU A 2 5.29 -28.29 -26.53
N ILE A 3 4.49 -27.69 -25.64
CA ILE A 3 3.38 -28.38 -24.94
C ILE A 3 1.99 -27.98 -25.46
N ASN A 4 1.89 -27.32 -26.62
CA ASN A 4 0.61 -26.82 -27.14
C ASN A 4 -0.42 -27.93 -27.28
N ASP A 5 0.01 -29.11 -27.73
CA ASP A 5 -0.84 -30.30 -27.87
C ASP A 5 -1.42 -30.81 -26.53
N GLN A 6 -0.84 -30.39 -25.40
CA GLN A 6 -1.33 -30.72 -24.05
C GLN A 6 -2.32 -29.69 -23.51
N LEU A 7 -2.55 -28.58 -24.22
CA LEU A 7 -3.37 -27.45 -23.79
C LEU A 7 -4.55 -27.23 -24.74
N PRO A 8 -5.55 -28.14 -24.76
CA PRO A 8 -6.63 -28.14 -25.76
C PRO A 8 -7.52 -26.89 -25.73
N SER A 9 -7.52 -26.13 -24.62
CA SER A 9 -8.27 -24.87 -24.49
C SER A 9 -7.46 -23.64 -24.88
N LEU A 10 -6.16 -23.76 -25.17
CA LEU A 10 -5.32 -22.61 -25.52
C LEU A 10 -5.59 -22.18 -26.97
N GLN A 11 -6.01 -20.93 -27.16
CA GLN A 11 -6.36 -20.40 -28.48
C GLN A 11 -5.35 -19.38 -29.03
N ARG A 12 -4.75 -18.58 -28.14
CA ARG A 12 -3.79 -17.51 -28.45
C ARG A 12 -2.84 -17.33 -27.27
N ILE A 13 -1.62 -16.90 -27.57
CA ILE A 13 -0.63 -16.44 -26.60
C ILE A 13 -0.35 -14.96 -26.92
N VAL A 14 -0.79 -14.07 -26.04
CA VAL A 14 -0.56 -12.64 -26.18
C VAL A 14 0.76 -12.27 -25.51
N TYR A 15 1.68 -11.65 -26.24
CA TYR A 15 2.96 -11.19 -25.71
C TYR A 15 3.10 -9.67 -25.83
N TRP A 16 3.71 -9.02 -24.84
CA TRP A 16 4.03 -7.58 -24.92
C TRP A 16 5.51 -7.31 -25.23
N ASN A 17 6.39 -8.32 -25.07
CA ASN A 17 7.82 -8.21 -25.28
C ASN A 17 8.25 -9.24 -26.34
N ASP A 18 8.83 -8.77 -27.43
CA ASP A 18 9.24 -9.56 -28.59
C ASP A 18 10.65 -10.16 -28.46
N LYS A 19 11.39 -9.83 -27.39
CA LYS A 19 12.74 -10.35 -27.15
C LYS A 19 12.71 -11.88 -27.06
N GLY A 20 13.45 -12.51 -27.97
CA GLY A 20 13.52 -13.98 -28.08
C GLY A 20 12.44 -14.61 -28.96
N LEU A 21 11.49 -13.81 -29.50
CA LEU A 21 10.43 -14.30 -30.37
C LEU A 21 10.73 -14.18 -31.88
N ARG A 22 11.88 -13.62 -32.25
CA ARG A 22 12.25 -13.32 -33.66
C ARG A 22 12.24 -14.52 -34.62
N HIS A 23 12.41 -15.73 -34.10
CA HIS A 23 12.44 -16.96 -34.90
C HIS A 23 11.16 -17.79 -34.78
N TYR A 24 10.14 -17.27 -34.08
CA TYR A 24 8.86 -17.91 -33.94
C TYR A 24 7.86 -17.28 -34.91
N ASP A 25 7.32 -18.10 -35.81
CA ASP A 25 6.29 -17.74 -36.79
C ASP A 25 5.07 -18.65 -36.62
N ASP A 26 4.58 -18.74 -35.38
CA ASP A 26 3.42 -19.55 -35.03
C ASP A 26 2.18 -18.66 -34.93
N ALA A 27 1.12 -19.03 -35.64
CA ALA A 27 -0.15 -18.28 -35.69
C ALA A 27 -0.85 -18.15 -34.32
N ILE A 28 -0.48 -18.95 -33.33
CA ILE A 28 -0.99 -18.80 -31.96
C ILE A 28 -0.43 -17.56 -31.25
N LEU A 29 0.75 -17.08 -31.66
CA LEU A 29 1.40 -15.91 -31.08
C LEU A 29 0.80 -14.63 -31.66
N VAL A 30 0.41 -13.70 -30.79
CA VAL A 30 -0.06 -12.38 -31.20
C VAL A 30 0.54 -11.32 -30.28
N SER A 31 1.06 -10.23 -30.85
CA SER A 31 1.57 -9.14 -30.03
C SER A 31 0.41 -8.38 -29.38
N LEU A 32 0.61 -7.83 -28.18
CA LEU A 32 -0.37 -6.98 -27.52
C LEU A 32 -0.73 -5.76 -28.38
N ALA A 33 0.25 -5.22 -29.12
CA ALA A 33 0.02 -4.12 -30.06
C ALA A 33 -0.94 -4.53 -31.18
N GLU A 34 -0.80 -5.75 -31.72
CA GLU A 34 -1.72 -6.27 -32.73
C GLU A 34 -3.12 -6.52 -32.15
N VAL A 35 -3.22 -7.04 -30.92
CA VAL A 35 -4.52 -7.19 -30.23
C VAL A 35 -5.22 -5.84 -30.07
N ILE A 36 -4.50 -4.80 -29.68
CA ILE A 36 -5.04 -3.43 -29.57
C ILE A 36 -5.53 -2.93 -30.94
N ARG A 37 -4.71 -3.09 -31.99
CA ARG A 37 -5.07 -2.71 -33.37
C ARG A 37 -6.35 -3.42 -33.84
N LEU A 38 -6.47 -4.72 -33.59
CA LEU A 38 -7.67 -5.50 -33.92
C LEU A 38 -8.90 -5.01 -33.15
N GLY A 39 -8.72 -4.62 -31.88
CA GLY A 39 -9.78 -4.02 -31.06
C GLY A 39 -10.28 -2.68 -31.62
N GLU A 40 -9.37 -1.79 -32.04
CA GLU A 40 -9.72 -0.51 -32.66
C GLU A 40 -10.46 -0.69 -33.99
N GLU A 41 -10.05 -1.66 -34.80
CA GLU A 41 -10.72 -1.99 -36.06
C GLU A 41 -12.12 -2.57 -35.81
N HIS A 42 -12.24 -3.46 -34.82
CA HIS A 42 -13.52 -4.02 -34.41
C HIS A 42 -14.49 -2.95 -33.91
N GLN A 43 -14.01 -1.99 -33.12
CA GLN A 43 -14.83 -0.89 -32.58
C GLN A 43 -15.45 -0.02 -33.69
N LYS A 44 -14.77 0.17 -34.83
CA LYS A 44 -15.33 0.94 -35.96
C LYS A 44 -16.61 0.32 -36.54
N SER A 45 -16.71 -1.00 -36.51
CA SER A 45 -17.89 -1.74 -37.00
C SER A 45 -18.89 -2.08 -35.90
N HIS A 46 -18.49 -1.99 -34.62
CA HIS A 46 -19.29 -2.31 -33.44
C HIS A 46 -19.13 -1.25 -32.34
N PRO A 47 -19.55 0.01 -32.58
CA PRO A 47 -19.26 1.13 -31.67
C PRO A 47 -19.83 0.94 -30.26
N ASP A 48 -20.97 0.25 -30.13
CA ASP A 48 -21.66 0.05 -28.85
C ASP A 48 -21.22 -1.22 -28.11
N HIS A 49 -20.36 -2.06 -28.71
CA HIS A 49 -20.04 -3.38 -28.15
C HIS A 49 -19.32 -3.29 -26.80
N PHE A 50 -18.47 -2.27 -26.60
CA PHE A 50 -17.80 -2.04 -25.33
C PHE A 50 -18.80 -1.74 -24.21
N GLU A 51 -19.69 -0.77 -24.42
CA GLU A 51 -20.71 -0.39 -23.43
C GLU A 51 -21.69 -1.53 -23.15
N GLN A 52 -22.09 -2.28 -24.18
CA GLN A 52 -22.91 -3.48 -24.02
C GLN A 52 -22.20 -4.56 -23.20
N SER A 53 -20.91 -4.80 -23.46
CA SER A 53 -20.11 -5.77 -22.69
C SER A 53 -19.94 -5.33 -21.24
N LEU A 54 -19.70 -4.05 -21.00
CA LEU A 54 -19.62 -3.48 -19.66
C LEU A 54 -20.93 -3.63 -18.89
N ALA A 55 -22.07 -3.37 -19.55
CA ALA A 55 -23.40 -3.48 -18.96
C ALA A 55 -23.79 -4.92 -18.57
N LEU A 56 -23.12 -5.94 -19.10
CA LEU A 56 -23.33 -7.34 -18.71
C LEU A 56 -22.62 -7.70 -17.39
N GLY A 57 -21.59 -6.95 -17.01
CA GLY A 57 -20.79 -7.20 -15.81
C GLY A 57 -21.58 -7.01 -14.52
N LYS A 58 -21.29 -7.84 -13.52
CA LYS A 58 -21.93 -7.84 -12.20
C LYS A 58 -20.90 -7.92 -11.09
N GLY A 59 -21.26 -7.43 -9.91
CA GLY A 59 -20.40 -7.51 -8.71
C GLY A 59 -19.99 -8.95 -8.37
N ASP A 60 -20.88 -9.92 -8.55
CA ASP A 60 -20.61 -11.33 -8.23
C ASP A 60 -19.77 -12.06 -9.30
N ASP A 61 -19.43 -11.40 -10.41
CA ASP A 61 -18.55 -11.98 -11.42
C ASP A 61 -17.12 -12.11 -10.87
N LEU A 62 -16.42 -13.14 -11.34
CA LEU A 62 -15.03 -13.38 -10.98
C LEU A 62 -14.14 -12.26 -11.53
N ALA A 63 -13.47 -11.54 -10.64
CA ALA A 63 -12.52 -10.49 -11.00
C ALA A 63 -11.11 -11.06 -11.17
N MET A 64 -10.66 -11.91 -10.22
CA MET A 64 -9.32 -12.47 -10.24
C MET A 64 -9.19 -13.72 -9.37
N ILE A 65 -8.04 -14.39 -9.50
CA ILE A 65 -7.64 -15.49 -8.63
C ILE A 65 -6.45 -15.03 -7.80
N LEU A 66 -6.65 -14.94 -6.48
CA LEU A 66 -5.61 -14.59 -5.51
C LEU A 66 -4.97 -15.86 -4.99
N TYR A 67 -3.64 -15.94 -5.03
CA TYR A 67 -2.90 -17.07 -4.48
C TYR A 67 -2.40 -16.76 -3.07
N THR A 68 -2.62 -17.69 -2.15
CA THR A 68 -2.12 -17.61 -0.77
C THR A 68 -1.50 -18.94 -0.35
N LEU A 69 -0.65 -18.94 0.68
CA LEU A 69 -0.11 -20.19 1.23
C LEU A 69 -1.19 -20.87 2.08
N GLY A 70 -1.56 -22.09 1.71
CA GLY A 70 -2.46 -22.91 2.50
C GLY A 70 -1.79 -23.46 3.78
N SER A 71 -2.60 -24.00 4.69
CA SER A 71 -2.13 -24.64 5.93
C SER A 71 -1.19 -25.84 5.70
N ASN A 72 -1.22 -26.41 4.50
CA ASN A 72 -0.35 -27.49 4.03
C ASN A 72 0.92 -26.99 3.31
N GLY A 73 1.14 -25.68 3.26
CA GLY A 73 2.28 -25.05 2.57
C GLY A 73 2.15 -24.97 1.04
N LEU A 74 1.05 -25.49 0.47
CA LEU A 74 0.81 -25.42 -0.97
C LEU A 74 0.02 -24.14 -1.33
N PRO A 75 0.29 -23.50 -2.48
CA PRO A 75 -0.51 -22.38 -2.95
C PRO A 75 -1.98 -22.76 -3.12
N LYS A 76 -2.86 -22.00 -2.48
CA LYS A 76 -4.31 -22.09 -2.63
C LYS A 76 -4.78 -20.94 -3.52
N ALA A 77 -5.51 -21.28 -4.57
CA ALA A 77 -6.21 -20.34 -5.43
C ALA A 77 -7.53 -19.92 -4.76
N LEU A 78 -7.73 -18.61 -4.59
CA LEU A 78 -8.96 -18.03 -4.11
C LEU A 78 -9.62 -17.21 -5.23
N PRO A 79 -10.79 -17.64 -5.72
CA PRO A 79 -11.59 -16.82 -6.63
C PRO A 79 -12.11 -15.59 -5.88
N ALA A 80 -11.76 -14.40 -6.36
CA ALA A 80 -12.19 -13.11 -5.80
C ALA A 80 -13.14 -12.43 -6.79
N THR A 81 -14.35 -12.10 -6.34
CA THR A 81 -15.34 -11.36 -7.15
C THR A 81 -15.10 -9.85 -7.08
N TYR A 82 -15.69 -9.09 -8.00
CA TYR A 82 -15.63 -7.62 -7.93
C TYR A 82 -16.25 -7.09 -6.63
N GLN A 83 -17.38 -7.65 -6.21
CA GLN A 83 -18.08 -7.30 -4.97
C GLN A 83 -17.20 -7.55 -3.74
N PHE A 84 -16.43 -8.64 -3.72
CA PHE A 84 -15.50 -8.94 -2.62
C PHE A 84 -14.40 -7.86 -2.50
N LEU A 85 -13.80 -7.45 -3.61
CA LEU A 85 -12.78 -6.39 -3.62
C LEU A 85 -13.37 -5.04 -3.20
N LEU A 86 -14.56 -4.69 -3.73
CA LEU A 86 -15.25 -3.44 -3.43
C LEU A 86 -15.73 -3.36 -1.98
N SER A 87 -16.35 -4.42 -1.44
CA SER A 87 -16.74 -4.48 -0.03
C SER A 87 -15.54 -4.40 0.92
N SER A 88 -14.41 -4.99 0.53
CA SER A 88 -13.15 -4.85 1.30
C SER A 88 -12.66 -3.41 1.29
N LEU A 89 -12.73 -2.74 0.14
CA LEU A 89 -12.39 -1.32 0.01
C LEU A 89 -13.32 -0.44 0.85
N GLU A 90 -14.62 -0.65 0.78
CA GLU A 90 -15.62 0.08 1.56
C GLU A 90 -15.31 0.00 3.06
N SER A 91 -14.96 -1.18 3.58
CA SER A 91 -14.54 -1.36 4.98
C SER A 91 -13.32 -0.51 5.35
N ALA A 92 -12.32 -0.40 4.45
CA ALA A 92 -11.15 0.44 4.68
C ALA A 92 -11.50 1.94 4.63
N LEU A 93 -12.25 2.36 3.62
CA LEU A 93 -12.61 3.77 3.40
C LEU A 93 -13.59 4.30 4.45
N ALA A 94 -14.44 3.45 5.03
CA ALA A 94 -15.36 3.83 6.09
C ALA A 94 -14.63 4.37 7.33
N SER A 95 -13.46 3.80 7.66
CA SER A 95 -12.64 4.25 8.78
C SER A 95 -11.62 5.30 8.38
N ASN A 96 -11.12 5.22 7.15
CA ASN A 96 -10.02 6.04 6.64
C ASN A 96 -10.31 6.42 5.18
N PRO A 97 -11.09 7.49 4.96
CA PRO A 97 -11.44 7.92 3.61
C PRO A 97 -10.19 8.23 2.78
N ALA A 98 -10.26 7.96 1.48
CA ALA A 98 -9.27 8.35 0.48
C ALA A 98 -9.87 9.44 -0.42
N TYR A 99 -9.02 10.31 -0.94
CA TYR A 99 -9.39 11.49 -1.72
C TYR A 99 -8.62 11.52 -3.04
N ASP A 100 -9.14 12.23 -4.03
CA ASP A 100 -8.49 12.46 -5.33
C ASP A 100 -7.15 13.23 -5.23
N SER A 101 -6.98 14.00 -4.15
CA SER A 101 -5.72 14.65 -3.79
C SER A 101 -4.70 13.72 -3.15
N ASP A 102 -5.09 12.49 -2.77
CA ASP A 102 -4.20 11.55 -2.11
C ASP A 102 -3.20 10.94 -3.10
N GLU A 103 -2.00 10.69 -2.58
CA GLU A 103 -0.94 9.96 -3.27
C GLU A 103 -0.75 8.65 -2.50
N TYR A 104 -0.86 7.53 -3.20
CA TYR A 104 -0.55 6.19 -2.71
C TYR A 104 0.68 5.67 -3.44
N VAL A 105 1.55 4.95 -2.74
CA VAL A 105 2.72 4.31 -3.34
C VAL A 105 2.66 2.79 -3.17
N SER A 106 2.63 2.09 -4.29
CA SER A 106 2.68 0.63 -4.40
C SER A 106 4.11 0.14 -4.18
N VAL A 107 4.40 -0.18 -2.93
CA VAL A 107 5.66 -0.75 -2.45
C VAL A 107 5.62 -2.27 -2.29
N ILE A 108 4.41 -2.83 -2.32
CA ILE A 108 4.17 -4.28 -2.34
C ILE A 108 3.84 -4.74 -3.76
N THR A 109 3.93 -6.05 -4.00
CA THR A 109 3.67 -6.61 -5.32
C THR A 109 2.21 -6.39 -5.74
N PRO A 110 1.93 -5.97 -6.99
CA PRO A 110 0.56 -5.81 -7.52
C PRO A 110 -0.34 -7.03 -7.33
N GLY A 111 0.21 -8.25 -7.35
CA GLY A 111 -0.58 -9.48 -7.17
C GLY A 111 -1.11 -9.72 -5.75
N TRP A 112 -0.76 -8.87 -4.77
CA TRP A 112 -1.22 -9.04 -3.39
C TRP A 112 -2.60 -8.42 -3.19
N PHE A 113 -3.41 -9.07 -2.34
CA PHE A 113 -4.78 -8.63 -2.03
C PHE A 113 -4.87 -7.15 -1.64
N PHE A 114 -3.98 -6.68 -0.76
CA PHE A 114 -3.95 -5.28 -0.34
C PHE A 114 -3.74 -4.30 -1.49
N GLU A 115 -2.91 -4.65 -2.47
CA GLU A 115 -2.62 -3.76 -3.59
C GLU A 115 -3.81 -3.70 -4.56
N GLN A 116 -4.51 -4.82 -4.74
CA GLN A 116 -5.76 -4.87 -5.51
C GLN A 116 -6.87 -4.02 -4.88
N VAL A 117 -6.92 -3.94 -3.54
CA VAL A 117 -7.93 -3.17 -2.81
C VAL A 117 -7.52 -1.70 -2.60
N LEU A 118 -6.42 -1.45 -1.87
CA LEU A 118 -5.98 -0.11 -1.46
C LEU A 118 -5.18 0.63 -2.52
N GLY A 119 -4.66 -0.07 -3.53
CA GLY A 119 -4.00 0.53 -4.69
C GLY A 119 -4.99 0.70 -5.84
N PHE A 120 -5.29 -0.39 -6.54
CA PHE A 120 -6.09 -0.38 -7.78
C PHE A 120 -7.55 0.01 -7.57
N ALA A 121 -8.31 -0.72 -6.75
CA ALA A 121 -9.73 -0.42 -6.55
C ALA A 121 -9.92 0.98 -5.93
N ALA A 122 -9.11 1.33 -4.92
CA ALA A 122 -9.14 2.65 -4.31
C ALA A 122 -8.81 3.77 -5.31
N CYS A 123 -7.82 3.60 -6.20
CA CYS A 123 -7.51 4.55 -7.28
C CYS A 123 -8.73 4.80 -8.17
N LEU A 124 -9.41 3.73 -8.61
CA LEU A 124 -10.57 3.82 -9.48
C LEU A 124 -11.81 4.44 -8.79
N VAL A 125 -12.01 4.16 -7.50
CA VAL A 125 -13.21 4.59 -6.75
C VAL A 125 -13.07 5.99 -6.16
N SER A 126 -11.89 6.33 -5.62
CA SER A 126 -11.65 7.59 -4.91
C SER A 126 -10.89 8.64 -5.73
N GLY A 127 -10.30 8.25 -6.86
CA GLY A 127 -9.45 9.12 -7.67
C GLY A 127 -8.06 9.36 -7.10
N GLN A 128 -7.67 8.69 -5.99
CA GLN A 128 -6.31 8.77 -5.48
C GLN A 128 -5.29 8.39 -6.55
N LYS A 129 -4.10 8.97 -6.51
CA LYS A 129 -3.05 8.64 -7.46
C LYS A 129 -2.25 7.43 -6.99
N LEU A 130 -2.17 6.41 -7.84
CA LEU A 130 -1.39 5.20 -7.63
C LEU A 130 0.00 5.36 -8.26
N ASN A 131 1.03 5.42 -7.43
CA ASN A 131 2.43 5.50 -7.85
C ASN A 131 3.11 4.14 -7.67
N PHE A 132 4.02 3.80 -8.57
CA PHE A 132 4.84 2.58 -8.47
C PHE A 132 6.29 2.94 -8.21
N ILE A 133 6.93 2.22 -7.30
CA ILE A 133 8.38 2.28 -7.13
C ILE A 133 9.08 1.75 -8.37
N GLU A 134 10.26 2.27 -8.69
CA GLU A 134 11.03 1.82 -9.85
C GLU A 134 11.55 0.40 -9.64
N ARG A 135 12.07 0.14 -8.44
CA ARG A 135 12.61 -1.15 -8.00
C ARG A 135 12.47 -1.33 -6.49
N PRO A 136 12.47 -2.57 -5.97
CA PRO A 136 12.43 -2.81 -4.52
C PRO A 136 13.53 -2.07 -3.75
N GLU A 137 14.72 -1.92 -4.34
CA GLU A 137 15.86 -1.25 -3.71
C GLU A 137 15.71 0.28 -3.63
N THR A 138 14.95 0.88 -4.55
CA THR A 138 14.70 2.34 -4.60
C THR A 138 13.48 2.75 -3.79
N ALA A 139 12.70 1.79 -3.27
CA ALA A 139 11.46 2.04 -2.55
C ALA A 139 11.55 3.13 -1.45
N PRO A 140 12.63 3.21 -0.63
CA PRO A 140 12.76 4.28 0.35
C PRO A 140 12.93 5.67 -0.27
N GLU A 141 13.67 5.78 -1.37
CA GLU A 141 13.91 7.04 -2.07
C GLU A 141 12.66 7.49 -2.84
N ASP A 142 12.04 6.57 -3.59
CA ASP A 142 10.80 6.80 -4.32
C ASP A 142 9.68 7.24 -3.37
N SER A 143 9.51 6.53 -2.24
CA SER A 143 8.50 6.88 -1.22
C SER A 143 8.78 8.25 -0.60
N ARG A 144 10.06 8.62 -0.46
CA ARG A 144 10.44 9.94 0.04
C ARG A 144 10.09 11.05 -0.95
N GLU A 145 10.40 10.85 -2.23
CA GLU A 145 10.10 11.81 -3.29
C GLU A 145 8.60 12.02 -3.46
N ILE A 146 7.84 10.92 -3.53
CA ILE A 146 6.37 10.95 -3.67
C ILE A 146 5.73 11.60 -2.44
N SER A 147 6.28 11.33 -1.24
CA SER A 147 5.71 11.69 0.06
C SER A 147 4.21 11.37 0.13
N PRO A 148 3.86 10.07 0.14
CA PRO A 148 2.48 9.62 -0.01
C PRO A 148 1.59 10.08 1.15
N HIS A 149 0.31 10.27 0.86
CA HIS A 149 -0.72 10.48 1.86
C HIS A 149 -1.19 9.16 2.47
N ILE A 150 -1.19 8.08 1.67
CA ILE A 150 -1.60 6.73 2.08
C ILE A 150 -0.46 5.75 1.82
N LEU A 151 -0.10 4.96 2.83
CA LEU A 151 1.03 4.01 2.75
C LEU A 151 0.72 2.73 3.52
N VAL A 152 1.02 1.59 2.93
CA VAL A 152 0.86 0.27 3.56
C VAL A 152 2.21 -0.42 3.62
N TYR A 153 2.65 -0.80 4.81
CA TYR A 153 3.78 -1.71 4.96
C TYR A 153 3.44 -2.88 5.89
N PRO A 154 4.08 -4.05 5.68
CA PRO A 154 4.09 -5.09 6.69
C PRO A 154 4.64 -4.57 8.02
N SER A 155 4.09 -5.01 9.16
CA SER A 155 4.53 -4.57 10.49
C SER A 155 6.04 -4.69 10.75
N PRO A 156 6.77 -5.73 10.28
CA PRO A 156 8.22 -5.81 10.43
C PRO A 156 8.99 -4.69 9.71
N VAL A 157 8.45 -4.14 8.62
CA VAL A 157 9.08 -3.04 7.89
C VAL A 157 9.03 -1.75 8.71
N TRP A 158 7.91 -1.50 9.41
CA TRP A 158 7.83 -0.37 10.35
C TRP A 158 8.87 -0.48 11.47
N ASP A 159 9.08 -1.67 11.99
CA ASP A 159 10.08 -1.92 13.04
C ASP A 159 11.53 -1.71 12.53
N GLN A 160 11.81 -2.15 11.30
CA GLN A 160 13.07 -1.88 10.63
C GLN A 160 13.31 -0.40 10.41
N ILE A 161 12.28 0.37 10.01
CA ILE A 161 12.37 1.82 9.86
C ILE A 161 12.70 2.49 11.20
N ALA A 162 11.99 2.13 12.28
CA ALA A 162 12.25 2.66 13.61
C ALA A 162 13.69 2.34 14.08
N SER A 163 14.13 1.09 13.91
CA SER A 163 15.49 0.65 14.24
C SER A 163 16.57 1.37 13.43
N ALA A 164 16.31 1.61 12.15
CA ALA A 164 17.21 2.35 11.27
C ALA A 164 17.32 3.83 11.67
N ILE A 165 16.23 4.44 12.14
CA ILE A 165 16.24 5.80 12.67
C ILE A 165 17.12 5.87 13.93
N GLU A 166 16.88 4.99 14.91
CA GLU A 166 17.65 4.95 16.16
C GLU A 166 19.15 4.76 15.89
N THR A 167 19.51 3.83 14.99
CA THR A 167 20.90 3.57 14.61
C THR A 167 21.56 4.79 13.97
N ASN A 168 20.86 5.47 13.05
CA ASN A 168 21.35 6.66 12.36
C ASN A 168 21.52 7.85 13.32
N VAL A 169 20.68 7.97 14.34
CA VAL A 169 20.87 9.00 15.36
C VAL A 169 22.07 8.66 16.25
N GLY A 170 22.23 7.39 16.63
CA GLY A 170 23.35 6.91 17.44
C GLY A 170 24.73 7.22 16.86
N SER A 171 24.87 7.19 15.52
CA SER A 171 26.09 7.56 14.80
C SER A 171 26.26 9.07 14.57
N GLY A 172 25.30 9.89 14.99
CA GLY A 172 25.32 11.34 14.82
C GLY A 172 26.20 12.10 15.82
N THR A 173 26.42 13.38 15.53
CA THR A 173 27.10 14.32 16.45
C THR A 173 26.41 14.37 17.81
N TRP A 174 27.16 14.69 18.87
CA TRP A 174 26.61 14.85 20.23
C TRP A 174 25.38 15.79 20.27
N VAL A 175 25.44 16.92 19.56
CA VAL A 175 24.32 17.88 19.48
C VAL A 175 23.05 17.24 18.91
N LYS A 176 23.16 16.54 17.77
CA LYS A 176 22.02 15.84 17.14
C LYS A 176 21.42 14.78 18.06
N ARG A 177 22.27 14.00 18.74
CA ARG A 177 21.83 12.97 19.70
C ARG A 177 21.09 13.57 20.88
N THR A 178 21.63 14.62 21.49
CA THR A 178 20.96 15.31 22.61
C THR A 178 19.62 15.91 22.19
N LEU A 179 19.57 16.60 21.05
CA LEU A 179 18.33 17.17 20.53
C LEU A 179 17.28 16.10 20.24
N TYR A 180 17.70 14.97 19.66
CA TYR A 180 16.83 13.84 19.40
C TYR A 180 16.26 13.25 20.68
N HIS A 181 17.10 12.89 21.67
CA HIS A 181 16.62 12.31 22.93
C HIS A 181 15.68 13.24 23.70
N LEU A 182 16.00 14.55 23.75
CA LEU A 182 15.12 15.54 24.37
C LEU A 182 13.77 15.62 23.64
N SER A 183 13.78 15.63 22.31
CA SER A 183 12.57 15.68 21.49
C SER A 183 11.73 14.42 21.65
N MET A 184 12.35 13.23 21.59
CA MET A 184 11.67 11.95 21.78
C MET A 184 11.07 11.82 23.17
N SER A 185 11.75 12.30 24.22
CA SER A 185 11.17 12.33 25.58
C SER A 185 9.87 13.15 25.63
N LEU A 186 9.81 14.28 24.93
CA LEU A 186 8.58 15.09 24.82
C LEU A 186 7.51 14.39 23.99
N GLY A 187 7.91 13.72 22.90
CA GLY A 187 7.01 12.95 22.03
C GLY A 187 6.36 11.78 22.76
N TYR A 188 7.16 11.00 23.50
CA TYR A 188 6.66 9.86 24.29
C TYR A 188 5.68 10.30 25.37
N GLU A 189 6.01 11.36 26.12
CA GLU A 189 5.09 11.91 27.12
C GLU A 189 3.77 12.35 26.49
N ARG A 190 3.81 12.98 25.31
CA ARG A 190 2.59 13.34 24.58
C ARG A 190 1.79 12.11 24.15
N ALA A 191 2.44 11.09 23.60
CA ALA A 191 1.78 9.87 23.14
C ALA A 191 1.07 9.13 24.30
N ASP A 192 1.75 9.03 25.44
CA ASP A 192 1.21 8.39 26.65
C ASP A 192 0.03 9.20 27.25
N LEU A 193 0.15 10.53 27.27
CA LEU A 193 -0.92 11.43 27.75
C LEU A 193 -2.14 11.43 26.82
N SER A 194 -1.93 11.33 25.50
CA SER A 194 -3.03 11.22 24.54
C SER A 194 -3.87 9.97 24.76
N SER A 195 -3.23 8.86 25.18
CA SER A 195 -3.93 7.59 25.48
C SER A 195 -4.67 7.63 26.82
N SER A 196 -4.20 8.45 27.78
CA SER A 196 -4.75 8.55 29.15
C SER A 196 -5.65 9.78 29.38
N GLY A 197 -5.86 10.63 28.38
CA GLY A 197 -6.65 11.86 28.48
C GLY A 197 -5.97 12.99 29.27
N GLY A 198 -4.66 12.85 29.55
CA GLY A 198 -3.89 13.82 30.31
C GLY A 198 -3.43 15.02 29.45
N GLN A 199 -3.02 16.10 30.13
CA GLN A 199 -2.45 17.27 29.47
C GLN A 199 -1.00 17.47 29.87
N MET A 200 -0.17 17.79 28.88
CA MET A 200 1.24 18.06 29.10
C MET A 200 1.42 19.44 29.76
N ASN A 201 2.45 19.58 30.59
CA ASN A 201 2.80 20.86 31.20
C ASN A 201 2.96 21.97 30.13
N ILE A 202 2.47 23.18 30.41
CA ILE A 202 2.49 24.36 29.53
C ILE A 202 3.88 24.59 28.91
N PHE A 203 4.95 24.46 29.69
CA PHE A 203 6.31 24.63 29.18
C PHE A 203 6.66 23.61 28.08
N LYS A 204 6.39 22.33 28.33
CA LYS A 204 6.63 21.26 27.36
C LYS A 204 5.70 21.37 26.15
N ARG A 205 4.48 21.89 26.35
CA ARG A 205 3.52 22.18 25.27
C ARG A 205 4.04 23.26 24.32
N LEU A 206 4.78 24.24 24.83
CA LEU A 206 5.46 25.26 24.02
C LEU A 206 6.73 24.73 23.33
N LEU A 207 7.44 23.77 23.93
CA LEU A 207 8.63 23.16 23.32
C LEU A 207 8.30 22.12 22.24
N HIS A 208 7.15 21.43 22.35
CA HIS A 208 6.74 20.41 21.41
C HIS A 208 6.71 20.86 19.93
N PRO A 209 6.16 22.03 19.54
CA PRO A 209 6.23 22.48 18.14
C PRO A 209 7.66 22.70 17.65
N ILE A 210 8.59 23.08 18.53
CA ILE A 210 10.01 23.24 18.20
C ILE A 210 10.63 21.85 17.92
N ALA A 211 10.38 20.86 18.77
CA ALA A 211 10.77 19.47 18.53
C ALA A 211 10.18 18.94 17.21
N GLY A 212 8.92 19.28 16.95
CA GLY A 212 8.23 18.98 15.69
C GLY A 212 8.96 19.51 14.46
N LEU A 213 9.41 20.76 14.48
CA LEU A 213 10.07 21.40 13.35
C LEU A 213 11.53 20.96 13.18
N VAL A 214 12.28 20.84 14.29
CA VAL A 214 13.73 20.62 14.27
C VAL A 214 14.10 19.15 14.17
N VAL A 215 13.30 18.25 14.74
CA VAL A 215 13.60 16.82 14.82
C VAL A 215 12.58 15.98 14.06
N PHE A 216 11.30 16.07 14.41
CA PHE A 216 10.30 15.13 13.85
C PHE A 216 10.06 15.36 12.36
N ARG A 217 10.00 16.61 11.89
CA ARG A 217 9.79 16.91 10.47
C ARG A 217 10.94 16.38 9.58
N PRO A 218 12.23 16.61 9.90
CA PRO A 218 13.33 15.97 9.16
C PRO A 218 13.31 14.43 9.22
N LEU A 219 12.94 13.84 10.36
CA LEU A 219 12.81 12.38 10.49
C LEU A 219 11.72 11.83 9.56
N LYS A 220 10.53 12.45 9.59
CA LYS A 220 9.42 12.08 8.70
C LYS A 220 9.77 12.30 7.24
N ASP A 221 10.41 13.41 6.91
CA ASP A 221 10.85 13.74 5.55
C ASP A 221 11.72 12.63 4.94
N LYS A 222 12.69 12.11 5.71
CA LYS A 222 13.61 11.07 5.24
C LYS A 222 12.89 9.77 4.85
N HIS A 223 11.68 9.55 5.35
CA HIS A 223 10.88 8.36 5.08
C HIS A 223 9.57 8.69 4.31
N GLY A 224 9.45 9.89 3.73
CA GLY A 224 8.27 10.30 2.96
C GLY A 224 7.02 10.60 3.79
N LEU A 225 7.11 10.60 5.12
CA LEU A 225 5.95 10.63 6.03
C LEU A 225 5.47 12.05 6.37
N ASN A 226 5.95 13.09 5.67
CA ASN A 226 5.59 14.47 5.98
C ASN A 226 4.13 14.78 5.67
N ARG A 227 3.60 14.22 4.58
CA ARG A 227 2.21 14.35 4.14
C ARG A 227 1.34 13.15 4.51
N ALA A 228 1.93 12.13 5.14
CA ALA A 228 1.22 10.90 5.43
C ALA A 228 0.05 11.13 6.41
N ARG A 229 -1.13 10.66 6.00
CA ARG A 229 -2.41 10.81 6.70
C ARG A 229 -2.96 9.46 7.12
N VAL A 230 -2.81 8.45 6.28
CA VAL A 230 -3.26 7.08 6.53
C VAL A 230 -2.08 6.15 6.37
N ILE A 231 -1.60 5.58 7.47
CA ILE A 231 -0.45 4.69 7.43
C ILE A 231 -0.84 3.35 8.03
N TYR A 232 -0.77 2.32 7.21
CA TYR A 232 -1.20 0.98 7.58
C TYR A 232 -0.02 0.08 7.94
N ALA A 233 -0.19 -0.64 9.04
CA ALA A 233 0.60 -1.80 9.42
C ALA A 233 -0.24 -3.06 9.22
N ALA A 234 0.28 -4.01 8.44
CA ALA A 234 -0.43 -5.23 8.06
C ALA A 234 0.42 -6.50 8.21
N GLY A 235 -0.20 -7.66 8.04
CA GLY A 235 0.45 -8.98 7.98
C GLY A 235 0.83 -9.60 9.32
N SER A 236 1.18 -8.79 10.32
CA SER A 236 1.37 -9.25 11.70
C SER A 236 1.02 -8.17 12.71
N MET A 237 0.97 -8.54 13.99
CA MET A 237 0.77 -7.58 15.08
C MET A 237 1.94 -6.61 15.15
N LEU A 238 1.64 -5.31 15.15
CA LEU A 238 2.63 -4.27 15.33
C LEU A 238 3.14 -4.27 16.80
N PRO A 239 4.47 -4.28 17.05
CA PRO A 239 4.99 -4.24 18.40
C PRO A 239 4.62 -2.92 19.11
N PRO A 240 4.22 -2.95 20.40
CA PRO A 240 3.83 -1.73 21.12
C PRO A 240 4.92 -0.66 21.16
N GLN A 241 6.19 -1.06 21.19
CA GLN A 241 7.33 -0.14 21.17
C GLN A 241 7.40 0.63 19.84
N THR A 242 7.22 -0.06 18.71
CA THR A 242 7.18 0.55 17.37
C THR A 242 6.00 1.51 17.26
N THR A 243 4.80 1.11 17.69
CA THR A 243 3.61 1.98 17.71
C THR A 243 3.87 3.25 18.52
N ARG A 244 4.42 3.10 19.74
CA ARG A 244 4.73 4.21 20.64
C ARG A 244 5.80 5.14 20.06
N PHE A 245 6.81 4.59 19.38
CA PHE A 245 7.83 5.36 18.68
C PHE A 245 7.23 6.26 17.60
N PHE A 246 6.44 5.69 16.68
CA PHE A 246 5.84 6.49 15.61
C PHE A 246 4.84 7.51 16.15
N ALA A 247 4.03 7.14 17.16
CA ALA A 247 3.14 8.08 17.84
C ALA A 247 3.90 9.26 18.45
N ALA A 248 5.07 9.02 19.06
CA ALA A 248 5.93 10.08 19.59
C ALA A 248 6.48 11.02 18.52
N VAL A 249 6.76 10.51 17.32
CA VAL A 249 7.18 11.30 16.14
C VAL A 249 6.00 12.02 15.48
N GLY A 250 4.77 11.78 15.94
CA GLY A 250 3.54 12.36 15.39
C GLY A 250 3.05 11.64 14.15
N VAL A 251 3.26 10.33 14.08
CA VAL A 251 2.79 9.42 13.04
C VAL A 251 1.96 8.32 13.68
N ASN A 252 0.68 8.24 13.32
CA ASN A 252 -0.21 7.23 13.88
C ASN A 252 -0.28 6.01 12.95
N LEU A 253 0.37 4.92 13.35
CA LEU A 253 0.28 3.65 12.65
C LEU A 253 -1.07 2.99 12.92
N ARG A 254 -1.83 2.73 11.86
CA ARG A 254 -3.14 2.06 11.91
C ARG A 254 -2.94 0.59 11.60
N GLN A 255 -3.29 -0.28 12.54
CA GLN A 255 -3.28 -1.72 12.29
C GLN A 255 -4.46 -2.06 11.37
N VAL A 256 -4.19 -2.85 10.34
CA VAL A 256 -5.21 -3.50 9.52
C VAL A 256 -5.14 -4.99 9.75
N PHE A 257 -6.27 -5.57 10.14
CA PHE A 257 -6.46 -7.00 10.16
C PHE A 257 -7.25 -7.40 8.91
N ALA A 258 -6.60 -8.16 8.04
CA ALA A 258 -7.18 -8.66 6.81
C ALA A 258 -6.59 -10.03 6.49
N SER A 259 -7.32 -10.80 5.70
CA SER A 259 -6.82 -12.01 5.06
C SER A 259 -7.29 -12.06 3.61
N THR A 260 -6.57 -12.82 2.80
CA THR A 260 -6.98 -13.03 1.40
C THR A 260 -8.39 -13.62 1.32
N GLU A 261 -8.75 -14.52 2.25
CA GLU A 261 -10.06 -15.17 2.31
C GLU A 261 -11.18 -14.31 2.92
N GLY A 262 -10.85 -13.49 3.91
CA GLY A 262 -11.83 -12.73 4.69
C GLY A 262 -11.96 -11.27 4.27
N GLY A 263 -11.10 -10.81 3.36
CA GLY A 263 -11.00 -9.41 2.98
C GLY A 263 -10.44 -8.55 4.11
N ILE A 264 -10.73 -7.25 4.07
CA ILE A 264 -10.41 -6.34 5.18
C ILE A 264 -11.47 -6.50 6.28
N VAL A 265 -11.05 -7.05 7.42
CA VAL A 265 -11.94 -7.41 8.53
C VAL A 265 -12.05 -6.28 9.55
N SER A 266 -10.92 -5.67 9.93
CA SER A 266 -10.94 -4.52 10.84
C SER A 266 -9.77 -3.59 10.60
N VAL A 267 -10.00 -2.31 10.88
CA VAL A 267 -9.03 -1.24 10.69
C VAL A 267 -9.14 -0.28 11.87
N HIS A 268 -8.00 0.16 12.42
CA HIS A 268 -8.00 1.23 13.42
C HIS A 268 -8.55 2.54 12.81
N PRO A 269 -9.59 3.16 13.42
CA PRO A 269 -10.17 4.39 12.92
C PRO A 269 -9.41 5.64 13.41
N GLY A 270 -9.36 6.66 12.57
CA GLY A 270 -8.98 8.03 12.96
C GLY A 270 -7.55 8.20 13.48
N ASP A 271 -7.32 9.31 14.20
CA ASP A 271 -5.98 9.73 14.65
C ASP A 271 -5.63 9.27 16.07
N ASN A 272 -6.58 8.68 16.81
CA ASN A 272 -6.35 8.21 18.18
C ASN A 272 -6.23 6.69 18.19
N VAL A 273 -5.04 6.18 17.89
CA VAL A 273 -4.72 4.76 18.06
C VAL A 273 -4.41 4.54 19.55
N ASN A 274 -5.22 3.73 20.23
CA ASN A 274 -4.92 3.35 21.60
C ASN A 274 -3.70 2.43 21.61
N ILE A 275 -2.66 2.81 22.35
CA ILE A 275 -1.36 2.12 22.39
C ILE A 275 -1.37 1.00 23.46
N GLN A 276 -2.48 0.85 24.20
CA GLN A 276 -2.68 -0.15 25.26
C GLN A 276 -3.52 -1.34 24.80
#